data_AF-A0A8H4KWJ4-F1
#
_entry.id   AF-A0A8H4KWJ4-F1
#
_cell.length_a   1.000
_cell.length_b   1.000
_cell.length_c   1.000
_cell.angle_alpha   90.00
_cell.angle_beta   90.00
_cell.angle_gamma   90.00
#
_symmetry.space_group_name_H-M   'P 1'
#
loop_
_entity.id
_entity.type
_entity.pdbx_description
1 polymer ?
#
loop_
_entity_poly.entity_id
_entity_poly.type
_entity_poly.pdbx_seq_one_letter_code
_entity_poly.pdbx_strand_id
1 'polypeptide(L)'
;MIETSSNHSRSTDVFTLWSWLKIERLGKRALLDGAVCAFAMHLTGKGNSNAELVAQSRAIYGLALSELQAALQHSSEWKASETLCAAILLCYFELFAGTVAPDTWIQHAKGIGTLMEQRGPEAHAEGWDAAMLLSCRGILIIGDMFYPGKDQFFLSRPAWKQVMFDGGRRLIYADNTPIEHIRVGDGFLANLARLTPILHGGFILREAQKAGITVESNKVSALAHLATVEHARLARWYDDFTSLEFPRPVEVLPTDTVASFFETVLEHRSPVAGSLLMGYWASMLILEQTLIECGIPRANSETSVRYFAQQILRSLESVGRGTMGPYRVGFAIRVCYEFANGEEQRWIARVLDQFSKDYAAIDKKTYPKPK
;
A
#
# COMPACT_ATOMS: atom_id res chain seq x y z
N MET A 1 28.04 22.91 -12.96
CA MET A 1 27.25 22.08 -13.91
C MET A 1 26.58 20.97 -13.11
N ILE A 2 25.61 21.35 -12.27
CA ILE A 2 24.92 20.47 -11.32
C ILE A 2 23.46 20.92 -11.35
N GLU A 3 22.67 20.38 -12.28
CA GLU A 3 21.23 20.65 -12.38
C GLU A 3 20.58 19.70 -13.40
N THR A 4 20.61 18.39 -13.18
CA THR A 4 19.84 17.44 -14.03
C THR A 4 19.33 16.18 -13.33
N SER A 5 19.67 15.92 -12.08
CA SER A 5 19.27 14.67 -11.40
C SER A 5 17.89 14.72 -10.71
N SER A 6 17.30 15.89 -10.45
CA SER A 6 16.03 15.99 -9.71
C SER A 6 14.78 15.76 -10.57
N ASN A 7 14.85 15.99 -11.88
CA ASN A 7 13.70 15.83 -12.78
C ASN A 7 13.46 14.38 -13.25
N HIS A 8 14.47 13.50 -13.19
CA HIS A 8 14.33 12.11 -13.62
C HIS A 8 13.58 11.23 -12.61
N SER A 9 13.56 11.59 -11.32
CA SER A 9 12.91 10.80 -10.25
C SER A 9 11.41 11.09 -10.10
N ARG A 10 10.93 12.31 -10.40
CA ARG A 10 9.48 12.64 -10.31
C ARG A 10 8.63 11.95 -11.36
N SER A 11 9.22 11.68 -12.52
CA SER A 11 8.58 11.13 -13.71
C SER A 11 8.25 9.64 -13.53
N THR A 12 9.23 8.82 -13.13
CA THR A 12 9.20 7.35 -13.19
C THR A 12 8.16 6.66 -12.30
N ASP A 13 7.87 7.20 -11.11
CA ASP A 13 6.93 6.57 -10.18
C ASP A 13 5.47 6.69 -10.63
N VAL A 14 5.05 7.86 -11.13
CA VAL A 14 3.70 8.02 -11.74
C VAL A 14 3.64 7.17 -13.00
N PHE A 15 4.68 7.18 -13.85
CA PHE A 15 4.72 6.29 -15.01
C PHE A 15 4.52 4.81 -14.66
N THR A 16 4.92 4.35 -13.48
CA THR A 16 4.67 2.96 -13.04
C THR A 16 3.18 2.70 -12.71
N LEU A 17 2.45 3.68 -12.16
CA LEU A 17 0.99 3.56 -11.99
C LEU A 17 0.24 3.50 -13.32
N TRP A 18 0.79 4.13 -14.36
CA TRP A 18 0.17 4.26 -15.68
C TRP A 18 0.76 3.30 -16.72
N SER A 19 1.81 2.54 -16.39
CA SER A 19 2.60 1.74 -17.35
C SER A 19 1.80 0.65 -18.05
N TRP A 20 0.74 0.18 -17.39
CA TRP A 20 -0.17 -0.83 -17.90
C TRP A 20 -1.43 -0.23 -18.57
N LEU A 21 -1.58 1.10 -18.60
CA LEU A 21 -2.70 1.73 -19.31
C LEU A 21 -2.53 1.60 -20.82
N LYS A 22 -3.57 1.07 -21.47
CA LYS A 22 -3.63 0.91 -22.93
C LYS A 22 -4.19 2.15 -23.60
N ILE A 23 -3.33 3.05 -24.07
CA ILE A 23 -3.71 4.33 -24.69
C ILE A 23 -4.61 4.11 -25.92
N GLU A 24 -4.44 3.00 -26.65
CA GLU A 24 -5.27 2.63 -27.80
C GLU A 24 -6.73 2.30 -27.43
N ARG A 25 -7.06 2.20 -26.13
CA ARG A 25 -8.42 2.03 -25.61
C ARG A 25 -9.12 3.36 -25.32
N LEU A 26 -8.39 4.48 -25.28
CA LEU A 26 -8.95 5.80 -25.03
C LEU A 26 -9.72 6.33 -26.25
N GLY A 27 -10.66 7.25 -26.00
CA GLY A 27 -11.56 7.84 -27.00
C GLY A 27 -12.71 6.94 -27.43
N LYS A 28 -12.90 5.81 -26.74
CA LYS A 28 -13.91 4.78 -27.10
C LYS A 28 -15.06 4.68 -26.11
N ARG A 29 -14.83 4.98 -24.83
CA ARG A 29 -15.83 4.88 -23.76
C ARG A 29 -15.69 6.04 -22.79
N ALA A 30 -16.77 6.79 -22.62
CA ALA A 30 -16.84 7.94 -21.71
C ALA A 30 -16.38 7.60 -20.29
N LEU A 31 -16.71 6.40 -19.80
CA LEU A 31 -16.25 5.89 -18.50
C LEU A 31 -14.72 5.90 -18.35
N LEU A 32 -14.01 5.21 -19.25
CA LEU A 32 -12.55 5.09 -19.16
C LEU A 32 -11.87 6.44 -19.40
N ASP A 33 -12.37 7.19 -20.40
CA ASP A 33 -11.85 8.51 -20.74
C ASP A 33 -12.02 9.50 -19.58
N GLY A 34 -13.20 9.48 -18.94
CA GLY A 34 -13.49 10.28 -17.75
C GLY A 34 -12.61 9.90 -16.56
N ALA A 35 -12.41 8.61 -16.29
CA ALA A 35 -11.55 8.15 -15.20
C ALA A 35 -10.08 8.57 -15.39
N VAL A 36 -9.54 8.38 -16.60
CA VAL A 36 -8.18 8.82 -16.97
C VAL A 36 -8.05 10.34 -16.85
N CYS A 37 -9.01 11.08 -17.42
CA CYS A 37 -9.01 12.53 -17.42
C CYS A 37 -9.07 13.10 -16.00
N ALA A 38 -10.00 12.61 -15.17
CA ALA A 38 -10.12 13.02 -13.77
C ALA A 38 -8.81 12.80 -13.00
N PHE A 39 -8.21 11.61 -13.10
CA PHE A 39 -7.00 11.31 -12.35
C PHE A 39 -5.79 12.12 -12.84
N ALA A 40 -5.58 12.21 -14.15
CA ALA A 40 -4.50 13.00 -14.73
C ALA A 40 -4.62 14.49 -14.37
N MET A 41 -5.81 15.09 -14.55
CA MET A 41 -6.06 16.49 -14.21
C MET A 41 -5.85 16.75 -12.72
N HIS A 42 -6.22 15.81 -11.84
CA HIS A 42 -5.99 15.97 -10.42
C HIS A 42 -4.49 16.04 -10.08
N LEU A 43 -3.70 15.09 -10.59
CA LEU A 43 -2.26 15.04 -10.36
C LEU A 43 -1.57 16.29 -10.93
N THR A 44 -1.92 16.70 -12.15
CA THR A 44 -1.40 17.92 -12.77
C THR A 44 -1.81 19.17 -12.00
N GLY A 45 -3.06 19.24 -11.54
CA GLY A 45 -3.59 20.37 -10.78
C GLY A 45 -2.86 20.54 -9.45
N LYS A 46 -2.67 19.44 -8.71
CA LYS A 46 -1.88 19.42 -7.48
C LYS A 46 -0.42 19.80 -7.73
N GLY A 47 0.22 19.16 -8.71
CA GLY A 47 1.63 19.40 -9.03
C GLY A 47 1.94 20.85 -9.43
N ASN A 48 0.96 21.55 -10.02
CA ASN A 48 1.10 22.94 -10.46
C ASN A 48 0.37 23.95 -9.55
N SER A 49 -0.14 23.53 -8.39
CA SER A 49 -0.94 24.37 -7.49
C SER A 49 -2.14 25.07 -8.19
N ASN A 50 -2.72 24.42 -9.19
CA ASN A 50 -3.84 24.93 -9.97
C ASN A 50 -5.17 24.43 -9.38
N ALA A 51 -5.81 25.28 -8.57
CA ALA A 51 -7.07 24.96 -7.90
C ALA A 51 -8.25 24.75 -8.87
N GLU A 52 -8.26 25.45 -10.01
CA GLU A 52 -9.30 25.30 -11.02
C GLU A 52 -9.22 23.91 -11.67
N LEU A 53 -8.01 23.47 -12.03
CA LEU A 53 -7.80 22.15 -12.60
C LEU A 53 -8.17 21.04 -11.61
N VAL A 54 -7.88 21.24 -10.32
CA VAL A 54 -8.34 20.34 -9.25
C VAL A 54 -9.88 20.33 -9.15
N ALA A 55 -10.55 21.48 -9.23
CA ALA A 55 -12.01 21.55 -9.19
C ALA A 55 -12.65 20.85 -10.40
N GLN A 56 -12.13 21.08 -11.60
CA GLN A 56 -12.59 20.41 -12.82
C GLN A 56 -12.37 18.90 -12.74
N SER A 57 -11.22 18.44 -12.21
CA SER A 57 -10.95 17.00 -12.00
C SER A 57 -12.03 16.32 -11.14
N ARG A 58 -12.55 17.01 -10.11
CA ARG A 58 -13.62 16.52 -9.23
C ARG A 58 -14.97 16.45 -9.94
N ALA A 59 -15.25 17.41 -10.83
CA ALA A 59 -16.48 17.38 -11.63
C ALA A 59 -16.47 16.18 -12.60
N ILE A 60 -15.36 15.96 -13.29
CA ILE A 60 -15.20 14.82 -14.23
C ILE A 60 -15.23 13.49 -13.48
N TYR A 61 -14.62 13.42 -12.29
CA TYR A 61 -14.72 12.27 -11.40
C TYR A 61 -16.18 11.90 -11.09
N GLY A 62 -17.03 12.88 -10.77
CA GLY A 62 -18.46 12.64 -10.51
C GLY A 62 -19.21 12.10 -11.74
N LEU A 63 -18.89 12.61 -12.93
CA LEU A 63 -19.44 12.10 -14.19
C LEU A 63 -18.99 10.66 -14.44
N ALA A 64 -17.69 10.38 -14.28
CA ALA A 64 -17.13 9.04 -14.46
C ALA A 64 -17.70 8.02 -13.46
N LEU A 65 -18.01 8.42 -12.21
CA LEU A 65 -18.71 7.57 -11.25
C LEU A 65 -20.12 7.20 -11.73
N SER A 66 -20.83 8.14 -12.35
CA SER A 66 -22.19 7.91 -12.87
C SER A 66 -22.15 6.89 -14.02
N GLU A 67 -21.17 7.04 -14.92
CA GLU A 67 -20.89 6.08 -15.98
C GLU A 67 -20.46 4.70 -15.44
N LEU A 68 -19.65 4.68 -14.37
CA LEU A 68 -19.22 3.43 -13.73
C LEU A 68 -20.43 2.68 -13.17
N GLN A 69 -21.34 3.39 -12.49
CA GLN A 69 -22.55 2.80 -11.95
C GLN A 69 -23.45 2.21 -13.04
N ALA A 70 -23.61 2.91 -14.17
CA ALA A 70 -24.35 2.40 -15.32
C ALA A 70 -23.70 1.14 -15.91
N ALA A 71 -22.38 1.14 -16.10
CA ALA A 71 -21.63 0.00 -16.62
C ALA A 71 -21.72 -1.22 -15.69
N LEU A 72 -21.69 -1.02 -14.36
CA LEU A 72 -21.82 -2.09 -13.36
C LEU A 72 -23.23 -2.72 -13.33
N GLN A 73 -24.26 -1.96 -13.69
CA GLN A 73 -25.66 -2.46 -13.76
C GLN A 73 -25.98 -3.11 -15.11
N HIS A 74 -25.18 -2.84 -16.14
CA HIS A 74 -25.39 -3.41 -17.47
C HIS A 74 -25.03 -4.89 -17.50
N SER A 75 -25.85 -5.72 -18.16
CA SER A 75 -25.74 -7.19 -18.16
C SER A 75 -24.37 -7.76 -18.58
N SER A 76 -23.63 -7.07 -19.44
CA SER A 76 -22.33 -7.50 -19.97
C SER A 76 -21.17 -6.53 -19.72
N GLU A 77 -21.43 -5.23 -19.53
CA GLU A 77 -20.34 -4.24 -19.47
C GLU A 77 -19.62 -4.27 -18.13
N TRP A 78 -20.27 -4.76 -17.08
CA TRP A 78 -19.65 -4.92 -15.77
C TRP A 78 -18.40 -5.82 -15.86
N LYS A 79 -18.37 -6.80 -16.77
CA LYS A 79 -17.23 -7.71 -16.98
C LYS A 79 -16.12 -7.12 -17.86
N ALA A 80 -16.34 -5.99 -18.52
CA ALA A 80 -15.38 -5.45 -19.49
C ALA A 80 -14.10 -4.96 -18.79
N SER A 81 -12.94 -5.19 -19.42
CA SER A 81 -11.64 -4.76 -18.90
C SER A 81 -11.58 -3.24 -18.70
N GLU A 82 -12.20 -2.45 -19.60
CA GLU A 82 -12.29 -0.99 -19.46
C GLU A 82 -13.07 -0.56 -18.21
N THR A 83 -14.09 -1.33 -17.82
CA THR A 83 -14.88 -1.05 -16.60
C THR A 83 -14.03 -1.26 -15.35
N LEU A 84 -13.27 -2.37 -15.30
CA LEU A 84 -12.31 -2.59 -14.21
C LEU A 84 -11.21 -1.52 -14.18
N CYS A 85 -10.66 -1.18 -15.35
CA CYS A 85 -9.62 -0.17 -15.47
C CYS A 85 -10.10 1.18 -14.91
N ALA A 86 -11.30 1.61 -15.32
CA ALA A 86 -11.89 2.85 -14.84
C ALA A 86 -12.13 2.82 -13.32
N ALA A 87 -12.64 1.71 -12.77
CA ALA A 87 -12.80 1.56 -11.33
C ALA A 87 -11.47 1.70 -10.57
N ILE A 88 -10.41 1.03 -11.04
CA ILE A 88 -9.07 1.14 -10.44
C ILE A 88 -8.55 2.59 -10.48
N LEU A 89 -8.68 3.26 -11.63
CA LEU A 89 -8.22 4.65 -11.78
C LEU A 89 -9.02 5.64 -10.91
N LEU A 90 -10.32 5.42 -10.75
CA LEU A 90 -11.16 6.23 -9.86
C LEU A 90 -10.81 5.97 -8.38
N CYS A 91 -10.47 4.73 -8.01
CA CYS A 91 -9.94 4.44 -6.68
C CYS A 91 -8.59 5.13 -6.45
N TYR A 92 -7.69 5.16 -7.44
CA TYR A 92 -6.47 5.95 -7.34
C TYR A 92 -6.79 7.43 -7.17
N PHE A 93 -7.71 8.00 -7.97
CA PHE A 93 -8.16 9.38 -7.79
C PHE A 93 -8.57 9.65 -6.32
N GLU A 94 -9.35 8.78 -5.70
CA GLU A 94 -9.77 8.94 -4.30
C GLU A 94 -8.60 8.95 -3.32
N LEU A 95 -7.58 8.11 -3.54
CA LEU A 95 -6.38 8.05 -2.68
C LEU A 95 -5.63 9.40 -2.66
N PHE A 96 -5.55 10.09 -3.79
CA PHE A 96 -4.86 11.38 -3.90
C PHE A 96 -5.76 12.55 -3.51
N ALA A 97 -6.97 12.61 -4.09
CA ALA A 97 -7.83 13.77 -3.97
C ALA A 97 -8.49 13.89 -2.61
N GLY A 98 -8.86 12.75 -2.01
CA GLY A 98 -9.84 12.70 -0.93
C GLY A 98 -11.20 13.19 -1.45
N THR A 99 -12.27 12.46 -1.13
CA THR A 99 -13.62 12.88 -1.55
C THR A 99 -14.39 13.45 -0.36
N VAL A 100 -15.51 12.84 0.01
CA VAL A 100 -16.31 13.24 1.17
C VAL A 100 -15.57 12.95 2.48
N ALA A 101 -14.79 11.87 2.51
CA ALA A 101 -13.94 11.49 3.63
C ALA A 101 -12.62 10.85 3.14
N PRO A 102 -11.53 10.95 3.92
CA PRO A 102 -10.21 10.43 3.53
C PRO A 102 -10.12 8.90 3.45
N ASP A 103 -11.12 8.17 3.96
CA ASP A 103 -11.21 6.70 3.97
C ASP A 103 -12.19 6.13 2.92
N THR A 104 -12.78 6.98 2.07
CA THR A 104 -13.71 6.57 1.00
C THR A 104 -13.12 5.53 0.04
N TRP A 105 -11.82 5.65 -0.25
CA TRP A 105 -11.09 4.71 -1.10
C TRP A 105 -11.16 3.26 -0.63
N ILE A 106 -11.37 3.01 0.67
CA ILE A 106 -11.52 1.65 1.21
C ILE A 106 -12.78 0.99 0.68
N GLN A 107 -13.90 1.73 0.63
CA GLN A 107 -15.14 1.20 0.09
C GLN A 107 -15.02 0.99 -1.42
N HIS A 108 -14.34 1.89 -2.13
CA HIS A 108 -14.05 1.71 -3.55
C HIS A 108 -13.18 0.48 -3.80
N ALA A 109 -12.11 0.29 -3.03
CA ALA A 109 -11.24 -0.88 -3.10
C ALA A 109 -12.00 -2.19 -2.83
N LYS A 110 -12.95 -2.19 -1.88
CA LYS A 110 -13.86 -3.34 -1.67
C LYS A 110 -14.74 -3.62 -2.87
N GLY A 111 -15.25 -2.57 -3.53
CA GLY A 111 -15.98 -2.69 -4.79
C GLY A 111 -15.14 -3.30 -5.91
N ILE A 112 -13.89 -2.87 -6.07
CA ILE A 112 -12.92 -3.45 -7.02
C ILE A 112 -12.66 -4.92 -6.69
N GLY A 113 -12.43 -5.25 -5.41
CA GLY A 113 -12.23 -6.62 -4.96
C GLY A 113 -13.44 -7.51 -5.30
N THR A 114 -14.65 -7.02 -5.05
CA THR A 114 -15.90 -7.73 -5.42
C THR A 114 -15.99 -7.95 -6.93
N LEU A 115 -15.68 -6.92 -7.72
CA LEU A 115 -15.69 -7.00 -9.18
C LEU A 115 -14.68 -8.02 -9.69
N MET A 116 -13.43 -7.99 -9.21
CA MET A 116 -12.41 -8.97 -9.56
C MET A 116 -12.83 -10.38 -9.16
N GLU A 117 -13.33 -10.55 -7.94
CA GLU A 117 -13.77 -11.85 -7.43
C GLU A 117 -14.89 -12.46 -8.29
N GLN A 118 -15.88 -11.66 -8.69
CA GLN A 118 -16.97 -12.10 -9.58
C GLN A 118 -16.52 -12.43 -11.00
N ARG A 119 -15.45 -11.80 -11.49
CA ARG A 119 -14.83 -12.12 -12.78
C ARG A 119 -14.01 -13.42 -12.73
N GLY A 120 -13.55 -13.80 -11.54
CA GLY A 120 -12.81 -15.03 -11.28
C GLY A 120 -11.34 -14.94 -11.68
N PRO A 121 -10.48 -15.83 -11.15
CA PRO A 121 -9.03 -15.76 -11.37
C PRO A 121 -8.63 -15.94 -12.83
N GLU A 122 -9.37 -16.73 -13.62
CA GLU A 122 -9.08 -16.93 -15.05
C GLU A 122 -9.11 -15.64 -15.86
N ALA A 123 -10.01 -14.70 -15.52
CA ALA A 123 -10.06 -13.40 -16.16
C ALA A 123 -8.80 -12.54 -15.91
N HIS A 124 -8.00 -12.89 -14.90
CA HIS A 124 -6.76 -12.20 -14.52
C HIS A 124 -5.51 -13.05 -14.78
N ALA A 125 -5.63 -14.12 -15.57
CA ALA A 125 -4.52 -15.02 -15.86
C ALA A 125 -3.46 -14.37 -16.75
N GLU A 126 -3.85 -13.49 -17.68
CA GLU A 126 -2.95 -12.92 -18.68
C GLU A 126 -3.34 -11.50 -19.12
N GLY A 127 -2.44 -10.89 -19.90
CA GLY A 127 -2.70 -9.62 -20.58
C GLY A 127 -3.02 -8.46 -19.65
N TRP A 128 -4.00 -7.65 -20.06
CA TRP A 128 -4.28 -6.37 -19.41
C TRP A 128 -4.93 -6.52 -18.04
N ASP A 129 -5.83 -7.50 -17.90
CA ASP A 129 -6.51 -7.77 -16.63
C ASP A 129 -5.58 -8.36 -15.56
N ALA A 130 -4.57 -9.13 -15.98
CA ALA A 130 -3.48 -9.53 -15.10
C ALA A 130 -2.65 -8.32 -14.64
N ALA A 131 -2.29 -7.41 -15.55
CA ALA A 131 -1.55 -6.20 -15.19
C ALA A 131 -2.32 -5.32 -14.20
N MET A 132 -3.64 -5.18 -14.39
CA MET A 132 -4.55 -4.46 -13.49
C MET A 132 -4.63 -5.09 -12.09
N LEU A 133 -4.71 -6.42 -12.01
CA LEU A 133 -4.65 -7.11 -10.71
C LEU A 133 -3.30 -6.84 -10.02
N LEU A 134 -2.20 -7.00 -10.74
CA LEU A 134 -0.85 -6.86 -10.19
C LEU A 134 -0.55 -5.42 -9.70
N SER A 135 -1.08 -4.40 -10.37
CA SER A 135 -0.93 -3.00 -9.98
C SER A 135 -1.81 -2.62 -8.77
N CYS A 136 -3.02 -3.19 -8.68
CA CYS A 136 -4.00 -2.84 -7.65
C CYS A 136 -3.90 -3.71 -6.39
N ARG A 137 -3.35 -4.93 -6.47
CA ARG A 137 -3.35 -5.92 -5.36
C ARG A 137 -2.82 -5.38 -4.03
N GLY A 138 -1.85 -4.46 -4.04
CA GLY A 138 -1.34 -3.84 -2.82
C GLY A 138 -2.42 -3.05 -2.07
N ILE A 139 -3.24 -2.28 -2.79
CA ILE A 139 -4.37 -1.53 -2.22
C ILE A 139 -5.42 -2.50 -1.68
N LEU A 140 -5.74 -3.55 -2.42
CA LEU A 140 -6.73 -4.56 -1.99
C LEU A 140 -6.29 -5.25 -0.70
N ILE A 141 -5.01 -5.65 -0.61
CA ILE A 141 -4.43 -6.27 0.59
C ILE A 141 -4.49 -5.30 1.77
N ILE A 142 -4.06 -4.05 1.60
CA ILE A 142 -4.05 -3.05 2.67
C ILE A 142 -5.47 -2.70 3.11
N GLY A 143 -6.40 -2.56 2.17
CA GLY A 143 -7.81 -2.29 2.45
C GLY A 143 -8.46 -3.41 3.27
N ASP A 144 -8.23 -4.67 2.89
CA ASP A 144 -8.69 -5.84 3.65
C ASP A 144 -8.03 -5.93 5.03
N MET A 145 -6.72 -5.65 5.10
CA MET A 145 -5.93 -5.72 6.32
C MET A 145 -6.41 -4.72 7.39
N PHE A 146 -6.73 -3.48 7.03
CA PHE A 146 -7.19 -2.49 8.01
C PHE A 146 -8.71 -2.43 8.16
N TYR A 147 -9.47 -2.92 7.17
CA TYR A 147 -10.93 -2.85 7.15
C TYR A 147 -11.54 -4.16 6.64
N PRO A 148 -11.39 -5.27 7.39
CA PRO A 148 -11.84 -6.59 6.95
C PRO A 148 -13.29 -6.64 6.52
N GLY A 149 -13.56 -7.52 5.55
CA GLY A 149 -14.91 -8.03 5.29
C GLY A 149 -15.33 -9.10 6.31
N LYS A 150 -16.56 -9.61 6.16
CA LYS A 150 -17.01 -10.79 6.93
C LYS A 150 -16.40 -12.09 6.39
N ASP A 151 -16.16 -12.12 5.08
CA ASP A 151 -15.66 -13.29 4.37
C ASP A 151 -14.14 -13.28 4.27
N GLN A 152 -13.57 -14.45 4.00
CA GLN A 152 -12.14 -14.59 3.74
C GLN A 152 -11.73 -13.76 2.51
N PHE A 153 -10.67 -12.96 2.67
CA PHE A 153 -10.08 -12.18 1.61
C PHE A 153 -9.76 -13.03 0.38
N PHE A 154 -10.32 -12.67 -0.77
CA PHE A 154 -10.31 -13.53 -1.96
C PHE A 154 -8.91 -13.85 -2.48
N LEU A 155 -7.97 -12.90 -2.45
CA LEU A 155 -6.58 -13.11 -2.88
C LEU A 155 -5.79 -14.05 -1.96
N SER A 156 -6.28 -14.31 -0.73
CA SER A 156 -5.69 -15.31 0.16
C SER A 156 -6.12 -16.75 -0.18
N ARG A 157 -7.16 -16.92 -1.01
CA ARG A 157 -7.71 -18.23 -1.36
C ARG A 157 -6.79 -18.95 -2.37
N PRO A 158 -6.67 -20.29 -2.32
CA PRO A 158 -5.76 -21.03 -3.19
C PRO A 158 -5.93 -20.77 -4.69
N ALA A 159 -7.17 -20.57 -5.15
CA ALA A 159 -7.49 -20.32 -6.56
C ALA A 159 -6.86 -19.03 -7.13
N TRP A 160 -6.53 -18.06 -6.27
CA TRP A 160 -5.94 -16.77 -6.68
C TRP A 160 -4.42 -16.75 -6.61
N LYS A 161 -3.80 -17.82 -6.09
CA LYS A 161 -2.35 -17.85 -5.83
C LYS A 161 -1.53 -17.62 -7.09
N GLN A 162 -1.92 -18.16 -8.24
CA GLN A 162 -1.14 -18.04 -9.48
C GLN A 162 -1.15 -16.63 -10.06
N VAL A 163 -2.33 -16.00 -10.11
CA VAL A 163 -2.50 -14.66 -10.71
C VAL A 163 -1.93 -13.54 -9.84
N MET A 164 -1.63 -13.84 -8.58
CA MET A 164 -0.92 -12.97 -7.65
C MET A 164 0.58 -12.87 -7.91
N PHE A 165 1.13 -13.50 -8.96
CA PHE A 165 2.54 -13.35 -9.33
C PHE A 165 2.63 -12.84 -10.77
N ASP A 166 3.41 -11.80 -11.00
CA ASP A 166 3.86 -11.46 -12.35
C ASP A 166 4.70 -12.61 -12.91
N GLY A 167 5.57 -13.20 -12.08
CA GLY A 167 6.32 -14.40 -12.47
C GLY A 167 7.35 -14.16 -13.58
N GLY A 168 7.72 -12.90 -13.84
CA GLY A 168 8.67 -12.52 -14.89
C GLY A 168 8.02 -12.16 -16.23
N ARG A 169 6.70 -12.04 -16.26
CA ARG A 169 5.93 -11.56 -17.43
C ARG A 169 6.14 -10.08 -17.71
N ARG A 170 6.61 -9.30 -16.73
CA ARG A 170 6.91 -7.86 -16.83
C ARG A 170 5.68 -7.04 -17.21
N LEU A 171 4.52 -7.37 -16.67
CA LEU A 171 3.25 -6.71 -17.00
C LEU A 171 3.14 -5.29 -16.42
N ILE A 172 3.82 -5.05 -15.30
CA ILE A 172 3.87 -3.74 -14.61
C ILE A 172 5.32 -3.27 -14.38
N TYR A 173 6.29 -3.94 -15.00
CA TYR A 173 7.72 -3.72 -14.83
C TYR A 173 8.34 -3.31 -16.17
N ALA A 174 9.43 -2.55 -16.13
CA ALA A 174 10.20 -2.23 -17.34
C ALA A 174 10.82 -3.51 -17.95
N ASP A 175 11.01 -3.54 -19.26
CA ASP A 175 11.54 -4.70 -20.00
C ASP A 175 12.89 -5.20 -19.48
N ASN A 176 13.73 -4.29 -19.00
CA ASN A 176 15.05 -4.58 -18.46
C ASN A 176 15.03 -4.97 -16.96
N THR A 177 13.87 -5.05 -16.33
CA THR A 177 13.79 -5.42 -14.91
C THR A 177 14.26 -6.86 -14.73
N PRO A 178 15.25 -7.12 -13.86
CA PRO A 178 15.71 -8.48 -13.61
C PRO A 178 14.61 -9.34 -12.97
N ILE A 179 14.56 -10.63 -13.33
CA ILE A 179 13.45 -11.51 -12.93
C ILE A 179 13.42 -11.74 -11.41
N GLU A 180 14.58 -11.73 -10.78
CA GLU A 180 14.73 -11.88 -9.34
C GLU A 180 14.16 -10.69 -8.56
N HIS A 181 14.27 -9.46 -9.11
CA HIS A 181 13.62 -8.27 -8.53
C HIS A 181 12.09 -8.41 -8.58
N ILE A 182 11.55 -8.93 -9.67
CA ILE A 182 10.11 -9.19 -9.84
C ILE A 182 9.63 -10.23 -8.84
N ARG A 183 10.36 -11.36 -8.74
CA ARG A 183 10.03 -12.45 -7.79
C ARG A 183 10.03 -11.98 -6.35
N VAL A 184 10.99 -11.13 -5.96
CA VAL A 184 11.04 -10.56 -4.62
C VAL A 184 9.87 -9.62 -4.37
N GLY A 185 9.50 -8.77 -5.33
CA GLY A 185 8.31 -7.92 -5.23
C GLY A 185 7.01 -8.72 -5.10
N ASP A 186 6.82 -9.74 -5.94
CA ASP A 186 5.67 -10.65 -5.88
C ASP A 186 5.62 -11.41 -4.55
N GLY A 187 6.77 -11.96 -4.13
CA GLY A 187 6.91 -12.70 -2.88
C GLY A 187 6.54 -11.85 -1.66
N PHE A 188 6.92 -10.56 -1.67
CA PHE A 188 6.56 -9.64 -0.59
C PHE A 188 5.05 -9.48 -0.47
N LEU A 189 4.36 -9.15 -1.58
CA LEU A 189 2.90 -8.94 -1.55
C LEU A 189 2.13 -10.23 -1.24
N ALA A 190 2.62 -11.38 -1.71
CA ALA A 190 2.06 -12.67 -1.35
C ALA A 190 2.23 -13.00 0.15
N ASN A 191 3.33 -12.59 0.77
CA ASN A 191 3.52 -12.69 2.22
C ASN A 191 2.63 -11.70 2.97
N LEU A 192 2.53 -10.46 2.50
CA LEU A 192 1.71 -9.41 3.11
C LEU A 192 0.22 -9.82 3.20
N ALA A 193 -0.32 -10.43 2.15
CA ALA A 193 -1.70 -10.93 2.12
C ALA A 193 -2.01 -12.00 3.20
N ARG A 194 -0.98 -12.64 3.77
CA ARG A 194 -1.11 -13.65 4.83
C ARG A 194 -1.15 -13.05 6.23
N LEU A 195 -0.81 -11.78 6.37
CA LEU A 195 -0.72 -11.12 7.68
C LEU A 195 -2.08 -10.62 8.18
N THR A 196 -3.09 -10.48 7.32
CA THR A 196 -4.43 -10.02 7.73
C THR A 196 -4.98 -10.76 8.97
N PRO A 197 -5.09 -12.12 8.99
CA PRO A 197 -5.62 -12.82 10.15
C PRO A 197 -4.77 -12.63 11.42
N ILE A 198 -3.45 -12.43 11.26
CA ILE A 198 -2.54 -12.18 12.39
C ILE A 198 -2.79 -10.79 12.98
N LEU A 199 -2.88 -9.76 12.12
CA LEU A 199 -3.13 -8.39 12.57
C LEU A 199 -4.46 -8.28 13.31
N HIS A 200 -5.53 -8.88 12.78
CA HIS A 200 -6.84 -8.87 13.44
C HIS A 200 -6.84 -9.68 14.72
N GLY A 201 -6.25 -10.88 14.70
CA GLY A 201 -6.12 -11.71 15.89
C GLY A 201 -5.35 -11.01 17.01
N GLY A 202 -4.22 -10.38 16.68
CA GLY A 202 -3.40 -9.60 17.62
C GLY A 202 -4.14 -8.40 18.17
N PHE A 203 -4.85 -7.64 17.32
CA PHE A 203 -5.68 -6.52 17.78
C PHE A 203 -6.76 -6.97 18.79
N ILE A 204 -7.52 -8.02 18.46
CA ILE A 204 -8.56 -8.54 19.36
C ILE A 204 -7.96 -9.02 20.69
N LEU A 205 -6.82 -9.72 20.63
CA LEU A 205 -6.12 -10.20 21.81
C LEU A 205 -5.67 -9.05 22.71
N ARG A 206 -5.04 -8.02 22.12
CA ARG A 206 -4.59 -6.82 22.82
C ARG A 206 -5.72 -6.06 23.49
N GLU A 207 -6.83 -5.84 22.78
CA GLU A 207 -7.98 -5.12 23.34
C GLU A 207 -8.65 -5.93 24.46
N ALA A 208 -8.76 -7.26 24.31
CA ALA A 208 -9.25 -8.12 25.38
C ALA A 208 -8.36 -8.06 26.62
N GLN A 209 -7.03 -8.11 26.45
CA GLN A 209 -6.07 -7.99 27.55
C GLN A 209 -6.19 -6.64 28.27
N LYS A 210 -6.31 -5.53 27.53
CA LYS A 210 -6.54 -4.19 28.12
C LYS A 210 -7.84 -4.11 28.92
N ALA A 211 -8.89 -4.81 28.46
CA ALA A 211 -10.17 -4.88 29.15
C ALA A 211 -10.19 -5.90 30.30
N GLY A 212 -9.09 -6.60 30.58
CA GLY A 212 -9.04 -7.68 31.58
C GLY A 212 -9.83 -8.93 31.19
N ILE A 213 -10.17 -9.10 29.90
CA ILE A 213 -10.93 -10.23 29.36
C ILE A 213 -9.95 -11.34 28.97
N THR A 214 -10.19 -12.55 29.48
CA THR A 214 -9.39 -13.73 29.12
C THR A 214 -9.83 -14.28 27.76
N VAL A 215 -8.87 -14.44 26.85
CA VAL A 215 -9.08 -15.10 25.55
C VAL A 215 -8.77 -16.59 25.69
N GLU A 216 -9.55 -17.45 25.02
CA GLU A 216 -9.36 -18.90 25.06
C GLU A 216 -7.95 -19.32 24.62
N SER A 217 -7.30 -20.20 25.40
CA SER A 217 -5.90 -20.59 25.20
C SER A 217 -5.62 -21.24 23.84
N ASN A 218 -6.58 -22.00 23.30
CA ASN A 218 -6.48 -22.58 21.95
C ASN A 218 -6.40 -21.50 20.84
N LYS A 219 -7.16 -20.41 20.96
CA LYS A 219 -7.14 -19.29 20.00
C LYS A 219 -5.81 -18.54 20.07
N VAL A 220 -5.31 -18.29 21.28
CA VAL A 220 -4.00 -17.68 21.50
C VAL A 220 -2.89 -18.56 20.91
N SER A 221 -2.92 -19.87 21.16
CA SER A 221 -1.95 -20.83 20.62
C SER A 221 -1.99 -20.91 19.09
N ALA A 222 -3.17 -20.88 18.48
CA ALA A 222 -3.33 -20.88 17.03
C ALA A 222 -2.75 -19.59 16.40
N LEU A 223 -3.01 -18.43 17.00
CA LEU A 223 -2.46 -17.15 16.57
C LEU A 223 -0.93 -17.12 16.69
N ALA A 224 -0.39 -17.56 17.82
CA ALA A 224 1.03 -17.73 18.08
C ALA A 224 1.73 -18.62 17.05
N HIS A 225 1.12 -19.77 16.72
CA HIS A 225 1.64 -20.67 15.72
C HIS A 225 1.68 -20.01 14.34
N LEU A 226 0.58 -19.36 13.93
CA LEU A 226 0.49 -18.67 12.66
C LEU A 226 1.52 -17.54 12.54
N ALA A 227 1.65 -16.70 13.57
CA ALA A 227 2.66 -15.64 13.63
C ALA A 227 4.09 -16.20 13.55
N THR A 228 4.38 -17.32 14.22
CA THR A 228 5.70 -17.96 14.14
C THR A 228 6.03 -18.44 12.71
N VAL A 229 5.06 -19.07 12.05
CA VAL A 229 5.23 -19.58 10.68
C VAL A 229 5.45 -18.43 9.69
N GLU A 230 4.66 -17.38 9.77
CA GLU A 230 4.76 -16.24 8.85
C GLU A 230 5.99 -15.37 9.14
N HIS A 231 6.43 -15.29 10.40
CA HIS A 231 7.74 -14.72 10.74
C HIS A 231 8.89 -15.45 10.04
N ALA A 232 8.95 -16.78 10.14
CA ALA A 232 9.99 -17.55 9.46
C ALA A 232 9.94 -17.39 7.93
N ARG A 233 8.74 -17.21 7.37
CA ARG A 233 8.56 -16.95 5.92
C ARG A 233 9.10 -15.59 5.51
N LEU A 234 8.78 -14.53 6.26
CA LEU A 234 9.28 -13.18 5.99
C LEU A 234 10.79 -13.05 6.18
N ALA A 235 11.35 -13.75 7.16
CA ALA A 235 12.80 -13.83 7.34
C ALA A 235 13.50 -14.41 6.09
N ARG A 236 12.99 -15.53 5.55
CA ARG A 236 13.50 -16.10 4.29
C ARG A 236 13.36 -15.15 3.10
N TRP A 237 12.21 -14.47 2.99
CA TRP A 237 12.04 -13.45 1.96
C TRP A 237 13.06 -12.31 2.09
N TYR A 238 13.42 -11.94 3.32
CA TYR A 238 14.43 -10.92 3.56
C TYR A 238 15.82 -11.40 3.14
N ASP A 239 16.17 -12.67 3.41
CA ASP A 239 17.41 -13.27 2.90
C ASP A 239 17.47 -13.20 1.36
N ASP A 240 16.37 -13.55 0.68
CA ASP A 240 16.26 -13.43 -0.78
C ASP A 240 16.41 -11.97 -1.23
N PHE A 241 15.71 -11.02 -0.61
CA PHE A 241 15.79 -9.59 -0.92
C PHE A 241 17.22 -9.05 -0.72
N THR A 242 17.89 -9.47 0.35
CA THR A 242 19.24 -9.01 0.70
C THR A 242 20.34 -9.66 -0.13
N SER A 243 20.06 -10.79 -0.78
CA SER A 243 20.96 -11.41 -1.76
C SER A 243 21.02 -10.65 -3.09
N LEU A 244 20.01 -9.81 -3.37
CA LEU A 244 19.96 -8.97 -4.57
C LEU A 244 20.89 -7.76 -4.43
N GLU A 245 21.46 -7.32 -5.56
CA GLU A 245 22.28 -6.12 -5.63
C GLU A 245 21.42 -4.85 -5.57
N PHE A 246 20.90 -4.54 -4.38
CA PHE A 246 20.28 -3.25 -4.09
C PHE A 246 21.22 -2.36 -3.28
N PRO A 247 21.29 -1.05 -3.60
CA PRO A 247 21.98 -0.10 -2.75
C PRO A 247 21.37 -0.12 -1.34
N ARG A 248 22.18 -0.44 -0.34
CA ARG A 248 21.77 -0.39 1.06
C ARG A 248 21.46 1.06 1.46
N PRO A 249 20.49 1.28 2.37
CA PRO A 249 20.29 2.59 2.93
C PRO A 249 21.56 3.03 3.66
N VAL A 250 21.88 4.32 3.54
CA VAL A 250 23.03 4.93 4.21
C VAL A 250 22.55 5.95 5.22
N GLU A 251 23.26 6.08 6.33
CA GLU A 251 22.94 7.10 7.33
C GLU A 251 23.39 8.48 6.84
N VAL A 252 22.49 9.45 6.91
CA VAL A 252 22.74 10.84 6.54
C VAL A 252 22.11 11.78 7.57
N LEU A 253 22.51 13.06 7.55
CA LEU A 253 21.81 14.08 8.30
C LEU A 253 20.42 14.33 7.68
N PRO A 254 19.37 14.57 8.48
CA PRO A 254 18.06 14.95 7.97
C PRO A 254 18.12 16.26 7.20
N THR A 255 17.21 16.44 6.23
CA THR A 255 17.10 17.69 5.45
C THR A 255 16.79 18.89 6.36
N ASP A 256 15.97 18.69 7.39
CA ASP A 256 15.67 19.68 8.43
C ASP A 256 16.11 19.14 9.80
N THR A 257 17.30 19.56 10.24
CA THR A 257 17.90 19.13 11.51
C THR A 257 17.17 19.67 12.75
N VAL A 258 16.33 20.69 12.60
CA VAL A 258 15.57 21.28 13.71
C VAL A 258 14.21 20.61 13.87
N ALA A 259 13.56 20.27 12.75
CA ALA A 259 12.24 19.62 12.77
C ALA A 259 12.31 18.08 12.86
N SER A 260 13.46 17.48 12.53
CA SER A 260 13.66 16.03 12.59
C SER A 260 13.56 15.49 14.01
N PHE A 261 12.97 14.30 14.15
CA PHE A 261 12.95 13.56 15.41
C PHE A 261 14.24 12.77 15.66
N PHE A 262 15.04 12.56 14.62
CA PHE A 262 16.27 11.76 14.68
C PHE A 262 17.48 12.62 14.30
N GLU A 263 18.60 12.39 14.99
CA GLU A 263 19.90 12.98 14.65
C GLU A 263 20.37 12.57 13.25
N THR A 264 20.13 11.31 12.88
CA THR A 264 20.41 10.78 11.54
C THR A 264 19.22 10.02 10.98
N VAL A 265 19.03 10.12 9.66
CA VAL A 265 17.98 9.44 8.88
C VAL A 265 18.62 8.49 7.87
N LEU A 266 17.78 7.64 7.25
CA LEU A 266 18.21 6.65 6.26
C LEU A 266 17.88 7.14 4.86
N GLU A 267 18.92 7.32 4.04
CA GLU A 267 18.77 7.65 2.62
C GLU A 267 18.70 6.37 1.78
N HIS A 268 17.55 6.13 1.17
CA HIS A 268 17.32 5.02 0.24
C HIS A 268 17.52 5.49 -1.20
N ARG A 269 18.56 5.00 -1.87
CA ARG A 269 18.81 5.34 -3.29
C ARG A 269 17.74 4.80 -4.23
N SER A 270 17.08 3.70 -3.85
CA SER A 270 15.95 3.11 -4.58
C SER A 270 14.68 3.27 -3.75
N PRO A 271 13.77 4.17 -4.14
CA PRO A 271 12.48 4.36 -3.46
C PRO A 271 11.63 3.08 -3.38
N VAL A 272 11.68 2.25 -4.43
CA VAL A 272 10.96 0.97 -4.49
C VAL A 272 11.54 -0.05 -3.50
N ALA A 273 12.87 -0.19 -3.48
CA ALA A 273 13.53 -1.09 -2.53
C ALA A 273 13.33 -0.61 -1.08
N GLY A 274 13.37 0.70 -0.85
CA GLY A 274 13.07 1.30 0.45
C GLY A 274 11.63 1.03 0.90
N SER A 275 10.65 1.12 0.00
CA SER A 275 9.26 0.77 0.30
C SER A 275 9.08 -0.71 0.67
N LEU A 276 9.72 -1.63 -0.08
CA LEU A 276 9.73 -3.06 0.26
C LEU A 276 10.37 -3.31 1.64
N LEU A 277 11.49 -2.66 1.92
CA LEU A 277 12.20 -2.82 3.19
C LEU A 277 11.40 -2.26 4.37
N MET A 278 10.75 -1.10 4.20
CA MET A 278 9.82 -0.56 5.18
C MET A 278 8.61 -1.47 5.39
N GLY A 279 8.07 -2.05 4.31
CA GLY A 279 7.01 -3.04 4.38
C GLY A 279 7.41 -4.30 5.14
N TYR A 280 8.65 -4.77 4.95
CA TYR A 280 9.22 -5.88 5.72
C TYR A 280 9.33 -5.54 7.21
N TRP A 281 9.93 -4.40 7.57
CA TRP A 281 10.04 -3.99 8.98
C TRP A 281 8.67 -3.84 9.64
N ALA A 282 7.68 -3.28 8.93
CA ALA A 282 6.32 -3.19 9.43
C ALA A 282 5.67 -4.57 9.63
N SER A 283 5.89 -5.48 8.69
CA SER A 283 5.40 -6.86 8.79
C SER A 283 6.01 -7.60 9.99
N MET A 284 7.33 -7.47 10.18
CA MET A 284 8.04 -8.05 11.32
C MET A 284 7.61 -7.42 12.64
N LEU A 285 7.32 -6.11 12.65
CA LEU A 285 6.79 -5.41 13.82
C LEU A 285 5.43 -5.98 14.26
N ILE A 286 4.51 -6.22 13.31
CA ILE A 286 3.21 -6.88 13.60
C ILE A 286 3.44 -8.26 14.23
N LEU A 287 4.31 -9.05 13.62
CA LEU A 287 4.56 -10.44 14.04
C LEU A 287 5.20 -10.52 15.42
N GLU A 288 6.26 -9.77 15.67
CA GLU A 288 6.95 -9.75 16.97
C GLU A 288 6.01 -9.26 18.08
N GLN A 289 5.22 -8.21 17.82
CA GLN A 289 4.23 -7.72 18.79
C GLN A 289 3.14 -8.75 19.07
N THR A 290 2.64 -9.43 18.03
CA THR A 290 1.63 -10.49 18.22
C THR A 290 2.19 -11.65 19.05
N LEU A 291 3.45 -12.03 18.85
CA LEU A 291 4.09 -13.10 19.63
C LEU A 291 4.29 -12.69 21.11
N ILE A 292 4.64 -11.44 21.37
CA ILE A 292 4.69 -10.87 22.73
C ILE A 292 3.30 -10.94 23.38
N GLU A 293 2.25 -10.48 22.68
CA GLU A 293 0.86 -10.51 23.17
C GLU A 293 0.37 -11.94 23.44
N CYS A 294 0.83 -12.92 22.66
CA CYS A 294 0.53 -14.34 22.88
C CYS A 294 1.31 -14.97 24.05
N GLY A 295 2.22 -14.23 24.70
CA GLY A 295 3.04 -14.72 25.80
C GLY A 295 4.18 -15.65 25.38
N ILE A 296 4.56 -15.64 24.10
CA ILE A 296 5.68 -16.42 23.56
C ILE A 296 6.69 -15.54 22.81
N PRO A 297 7.25 -14.51 23.48
CA PRO A 297 8.19 -13.60 22.85
C PRO A 297 9.42 -14.35 22.35
N ARG A 298 9.91 -13.96 21.16
CA ARG A 298 11.23 -14.39 20.68
C ARG A 298 12.34 -13.71 21.51
N ALA A 299 13.53 -14.30 21.47
CA ALA A 299 14.72 -13.67 22.05
C ALA A 299 14.95 -12.28 21.44
N ASN A 300 15.16 -11.29 22.29
CA ASN A 300 15.36 -9.87 21.92
C ASN A 300 14.16 -9.21 21.21
N SER A 301 12.95 -9.76 21.31
CA SER A 301 11.75 -9.24 20.64
C SER A 301 11.51 -7.75 20.92
N GLU A 302 11.65 -7.28 22.16
CA GLU A 302 11.53 -5.85 22.50
C GLU A 302 12.55 -4.98 21.75
N THR A 303 13.81 -5.43 21.68
CA THR A 303 14.87 -4.74 20.92
C THR A 303 14.56 -4.74 19.43
N SER A 304 14.10 -5.86 18.88
CA SER A 304 13.72 -5.98 17.46
C SER A 304 12.54 -5.09 17.10
N VAL A 305 11.49 -5.06 17.94
CA VAL A 305 10.34 -4.17 17.80
C VAL A 305 10.78 -2.71 17.73
N ARG A 306 11.61 -2.28 18.68
CA ARG A 306 12.11 -0.91 18.72
C ARG A 306 12.98 -0.59 17.49
N TYR A 307 13.83 -1.53 17.09
CA TYR A 307 14.66 -1.42 15.90
C TYR A 307 13.80 -1.22 14.65
N PHE A 308 12.81 -2.08 14.39
CA PHE A 308 11.96 -1.98 13.20
C PHE A 308 11.19 -0.66 13.16
N ALA A 309 10.62 -0.22 14.28
CA ALA A 309 9.95 1.08 14.37
C ALA A 309 10.92 2.24 14.00
N GLN A 310 12.12 2.26 14.58
CA GLN A 310 13.13 3.29 14.26
C GLN A 310 13.55 3.25 12.79
N GLN A 311 13.78 2.07 12.21
CA GLN A 311 14.16 1.95 10.80
C GLN A 311 13.08 2.51 9.87
N ILE A 312 11.80 2.23 10.17
CA ILE A 312 10.67 2.81 9.44
C ILE A 312 10.69 4.34 9.55
N LEU A 313 10.71 4.87 10.78
CA LEU A 313 10.61 6.31 11.02
C LEU A 313 11.80 7.08 10.42
N ARG A 314 13.01 6.54 10.51
CA ARG A 314 14.23 7.12 9.91
C ARG A 314 14.24 7.05 8.38
N SER A 315 13.42 6.20 7.76
CA SER A 315 13.34 6.07 6.29
C SER A 315 12.28 6.98 5.67
N LEU A 316 11.47 7.66 6.49
CA LEU A 316 10.32 8.43 6.02
C LEU A 316 10.69 9.60 5.12
N GLU A 317 11.83 10.25 5.37
CA GLU A 317 12.22 11.41 4.59
C GLU A 317 12.57 11.04 3.14
N SER A 318 13.35 9.99 2.95
CA SER A 318 13.83 9.57 1.63
C SER A 318 12.77 8.78 0.86
N VAL A 319 12.12 7.81 1.51
CA VAL A 319 11.04 7.01 0.89
C VAL A 319 9.73 7.80 0.86
N GLY A 320 9.51 8.79 1.70
CA GLY A 320 8.32 9.66 1.61
C GLY A 320 8.42 10.77 0.57
N ARG A 321 9.55 10.90 -0.14
CA ARG A 321 9.78 11.99 -1.09
C ARG A 321 8.99 11.81 -2.39
N GLY A 322 8.50 12.92 -2.94
CA GLY A 322 7.83 12.98 -4.24
C GLY A 322 6.33 12.67 -4.18
N THR A 323 5.63 12.84 -5.30
CA THR A 323 4.17 12.69 -5.40
C THR A 323 3.66 11.33 -4.93
N MET A 324 4.42 10.26 -5.21
CA MET A 324 4.10 8.89 -4.82
C MET A 324 4.66 8.50 -3.44
N GLY A 325 5.40 9.39 -2.78
CA GLY A 325 6.03 9.12 -1.49
C GLY A 325 5.04 8.63 -0.43
N PRO A 326 3.93 9.35 -0.15
CA PRO A 326 2.91 8.92 0.80
C PRO A 326 2.32 7.53 0.52
N TYR A 327 2.10 7.21 -0.76
CA TYR A 327 1.65 5.88 -1.19
C TYR A 327 2.68 4.80 -0.82
N ARG A 328 3.98 5.06 -1.03
CA ARG A 328 5.08 4.13 -0.74
C ARG A 328 5.28 3.86 0.76
N VAL A 329 4.97 4.81 1.63
CA VAL A 329 5.22 4.70 3.08
C VAL A 329 3.98 4.42 3.92
N GLY A 330 2.78 4.60 3.35
CA GLY A 330 1.51 4.61 4.09
C GLY A 330 1.27 3.39 4.96
N PHE A 331 1.51 2.18 4.43
CA PHE A 331 1.39 0.94 5.19
C PHE A 331 2.32 0.93 6.42
N ALA A 332 3.60 1.21 6.21
CA ALA A 332 4.60 1.13 7.28
C ALA A 332 4.38 2.20 8.37
N ILE A 333 3.97 3.41 7.99
CA ILE A 333 3.60 4.46 8.96
C ILE A 333 2.38 4.03 9.79
N ARG A 334 1.35 3.47 9.14
CA ARG A 334 0.13 3.05 9.83
C ARG A 334 0.43 2.00 10.89
N VAL A 335 1.23 1.00 10.53
CA VAL A 335 1.68 -0.03 11.47
C VAL A 335 2.54 0.59 12.57
N CYS A 336 3.53 1.41 12.24
CA CYS A 336 4.40 2.03 13.23
C CYS A 336 3.63 2.91 14.23
N TYR A 337 2.60 3.64 13.77
CA TYR A 337 1.78 4.50 14.62
C TYR A 337 1.06 3.72 15.74
N GLU A 338 0.58 2.51 15.44
CA GLU A 338 -0.14 1.65 16.38
C GLU A 338 0.73 1.29 17.60
N PHE A 339 2.03 1.09 17.35
CA PHE A 339 3.02 0.65 18.34
C PHE A 339 3.93 1.79 18.85
N ALA A 340 3.77 3.00 18.32
CA ALA A 340 4.54 4.18 18.71
C ALA A 340 4.11 4.71 20.09
N ASN A 341 5.05 5.35 20.80
CA ASN A 341 4.73 6.08 22.02
C ASN A 341 4.06 7.44 21.70
N GLY A 342 3.54 8.14 22.72
CA GLY A 342 2.79 9.39 22.50
C GLY A 342 3.60 10.51 21.84
N GLU A 343 4.92 10.58 22.07
CA GLU A 343 5.79 11.57 21.44
C GLU A 343 6.00 11.27 19.95
N GLU A 344 6.26 10.02 19.63
CA GLU A 344 6.39 9.52 18.27
C GLU A 344 5.08 9.67 17.49
N GLN A 345 3.93 9.35 18.11
CA GLN A 345 2.62 9.54 17.50
C GLN A 345 2.37 11.01 17.14
N ARG A 346 2.78 11.95 18.01
CA ARG A 346 2.70 13.39 17.73
C ARG A 346 3.64 13.81 16.61
N TRP A 347 4.84 13.24 16.53
CA TRP A 347 5.75 13.50 15.41
C TRP A 347 5.22 12.94 14.09
N ILE A 348 4.77 11.67 14.08
CA ILE A 348 4.13 11.05 12.92
C ILE A 348 2.94 11.89 12.45
N ALA A 349 2.09 12.38 13.36
CA ALA A 349 0.97 13.24 12.99
C ALA A 349 1.39 14.51 12.23
N ARG A 350 2.55 15.12 12.56
CA ARG A 350 3.11 16.26 11.81
C ARG A 350 3.60 15.84 10.43
N VAL A 351 4.21 14.66 10.31
CA VAL A 351 4.61 14.09 9.02
C VAL A 351 3.38 13.82 8.14
N LEU A 352 2.31 13.27 8.73
CA LEU A 352 1.03 13.02 8.04
C LEU A 352 0.38 14.31 7.54
N ASP A 353 0.46 15.42 8.29
CA ASP A 353 -0.03 16.73 7.85
C ASP A 353 0.69 17.25 6.60
N GLN A 354 1.96 16.87 6.42
CA GLN A 354 2.70 17.21 5.22
C GLN A 354 2.31 16.32 4.04
N PHE A 355 2.17 15.01 4.27
CA PHE A 355 1.80 14.05 3.22
C PHE A 355 0.35 14.19 2.74
N SER A 356 -0.59 14.54 3.63
CA SER A 356 -2.01 14.65 3.30
C SER A 356 -2.35 15.76 2.31
N LYS A 357 -1.42 16.72 2.10
CA LYS A 357 -1.56 17.79 1.10
C LYS A 357 -1.67 17.23 -0.33
N ASP A 358 -0.92 16.16 -0.60
CA ASP A 358 -0.82 15.54 -1.93
C ASP A 358 -1.47 14.15 -1.97
N TYR A 359 -1.73 13.53 -0.81
CA TYR A 359 -2.27 12.18 -0.72
C TYR A 359 -3.26 12.05 0.45
N ALA A 360 -4.55 12.25 0.17
CA ALA A 360 -5.59 12.32 1.19
C ALA A 360 -5.75 11.04 2.03
N ALA A 361 -5.46 9.86 1.48
CA ALA A 361 -5.65 8.58 2.17
C ALA A 361 -4.79 8.40 3.43
N ILE A 362 -3.75 9.23 3.62
CA ILE A 362 -2.90 9.20 4.82
C ILE A 362 -3.26 10.29 5.85
N ASP A 363 -4.38 11.00 5.66
CA ASP A 363 -4.83 12.04 6.58
C ASP A 363 -4.88 11.52 8.03
N LYS A 364 -4.28 12.29 8.95
CA LYS A 364 -4.21 11.96 10.38
C LYS A 364 -5.58 11.72 11.03
N LYS A 365 -6.67 12.24 10.47
CA LYS A 365 -8.04 11.99 10.94
C LYS A 365 -8.43 10.52 10.84
N THR A 366 -7.77 9.75 9.98
CA THR A 366 -7.98 8.29 9.88
C THR A 366 -7.24 7.51 10.97
N TYR A 367 -6.43 8.16 11.80
CA TYR A 367 -5.65 7.55 12.88
C TYR A 367 -6.31 7.79 14.25
N PRO A 368 -6.13 6.88 15.23
CA PRO A 368 -6.52 7.14 16.62
C PRO A 368 -5.86 8.41 17.17
N LYS A 369 -6.42 9.00 18.23
CA LYS A 369 -5.75 10.10 18.94
C LYS A 369 -4.47 9.58 19.61
N PRO A 370 -3.41 10.40 19.71
CA PRO A 370 -2.20 10.02 20.45
C PRO A 370 -2.52 9.61 21.88
N LYS A 371 -1.85 8.55 22.35
CA LYS A 371 -1.98 7.98 23.70
C LYS A 371 -1.39 8.89 24.77
#